data_AF-F3MIJ4-F1
#
_entry.id   AF-F3MIJ4-F1
#
_cell.length_a   1.000
_cell.length_b   1.000
_cell.length_c   1.000
_cell.angle_alpha   90.00
_cell.angle_beta   90.00
_cell.angle_gamma   90.00
#
_symmetry.space_group_name_H-M   'P 1'
#
loop_
_entity.id
_entity.type
_entity.pdbx_description
1 polymer ?
#
loop_
_entity_poly.entity_id
_entity_poly.type
_entity_poly.pdbx_seq_one_letter_code
_entity_poly.pdbx_strand_id
1 'polypeptide(L)' 'MIPLETLPELKADRLFVLTDDTNREQTRMYLRSEAWNSTRAVRSGQVRHVHTALWIGYYGPLGMNRVVDEIAAAILPN' A
#
# COMPACT_ATOMS: atom_id res chain seq x y z
N MET A 1 -2.67 14.46 6.74
CA MET A 1 -1.68 13.38 6.73
C MET A 1 -1.82 12.58 8.02
N ILE A 2 -1.67 11.26 7.95
CA ILE A 2 -1.56 10.42 9.14
C ILE A 2 -0.06 10.33 9.48
N PRO A 3 0.35 10.61 10.72
CA PRO A 3 1.75 10.45 11.12
C PRO A 3 2.21 8.99 11.02
N LEU A 4 3.49 8.74 10.72
CA LEU A 4 4.00 7.37 10.54
C LEU A 4 3.96 6.58 11.85
N GLU A 5 4.25 7.25 12.96
CA GLU A 5 4.25 6.71 14.31
C GLU A 5 2.90 6.17 14.77
N THR A 6 1.78 6.66 14.20
CA THR A 6 0.43 6.19 14.52
C THR A 6 -0.05 5.06 13.62
N LEU A 7 0.75 4.66 12.61
CA LEU A 7 0.40 3.58 11.68
C LEU A 7 0.02 2.26 12.39
N PRO A 8 0.71 1.83 13.48
CA PRO A 8 0.32 0.63 14.21
C PRO A 8 -1.08 0.70 14.84
N GLU A 9 -1.54 1.90 15.20
CA GLU A 9 -2.83 2.13 15.87
C GLU A 9 -4.02 1.92 14.93
N LEU A 10 -3.80 2.06 13.61
CA LEU A 10 -4.84 1.82 12.60
C LEU A 10 -5.30 0.36 12.59
N LYS A 11 -4.50 -0.56 13.13
CA LYS A 11 -4.78 -2.01 13.20
C LYS A 11 -5.24 -2.61 11.87
N ALA A 12 -4.80 -2.03 10.75
CA ALA A 12 -5.17 -2.48 9.42
C ALA A 12 -4.75 -3.95 9.22
N ASP A 13 -5.66 -4.75 8.68
CA ASP A 13 -5.37 -6.15 8.35
C ASP A 13 -4.55 -6.27 7.06
N ARG A 14 -4.69 -5.29 6.15
CA ARG A 14 -3.99 -5.23 4.86
C ARG A 14 -3.59 -3.79 4.52
N LEU A 15 -2.48 -3.63 3.82
CA LEU A 15 -2.01 -2.33 3.32
C LEU A 15 -1.77 -2.39 1.81
N PHE A 16 -2.32 -1.41 1.10
CA PHE A 16 -1.93 -1.09 -0.27
C PHE A 16 -1.03 0.14 -0.23
N VAL A 17 0.23 -0.02 -0.65
CA VAL A 17 1.25 1.03 -0.60
C VAL A 17 1.50 1.51 -2.02
N LEU A 18 1.08 2.74 -2.30
CA LEU A 18 1.31 3.38 -3.58
C LEU A 18 2.75 3.88 -3.63
N THR A 19 3.54 3.29 -4.50
CA THR A 19 4.96 3.62 -4.67
C THR A 19 5.30 3.82 -6.13
N ASP A 20 6.22 4.73 -6.38
CA ASP A 20 6.84 4.93 -7.69
C ASP A 20 8.27 5.45 -7.50
N ASP A 21 8.94 5.73 -8.62
CA ASP A 21 10.33 6.17 -8.60
C ASP A 21 10.50 7.57 -8.02
N THR A 22 9.45 8.40 -8.02
CA THR A 22 9.50 9.78 -7.51
C THR A 22 9.57 9.83 -5.98
N ASN A 23 9.06 8.80 -5.29
CA ASN A 23 9.01 8.72 -3.83
C ASN A 23 9.93 7.63 -3.22
N ARG A 24 10.88 7.11 -4.00
CA ARG A 24 11.70 5.94 -3.64
C ARG A 24 12.44 6.08 -2.30
N GLU A 25 13.09 7.21 -2.06
CA GLU A 25 13.86 7.42 -0.81
C GLU A 25 12.96 7.50 0.41
N GLN A 26 11.85 8.26 0.32
CA GLN A 26 10.87 8.36 1.40
C GLN A 26 10.24 7.00 1.71
N THR A 27 9.86 6.25 0.67
CA THR A 27 9.40 4.86 0.81
C THR A 27 10.43 4.01 1.54
N ARG A 28 11.72 4.08 1.15
CA ARG A 28 12.79 3.34 1.83
C ARG A 28 12.94 3.71 3.30
N MET A 29 12.80 4.97 3.66
CA MET A 29 12.84 5.41 5.06
C MET A 29 11.68 4.82 5.86
N TYR A 30 10.47 4.83 5.28
CA TYR A 30 9.28 4.31 5.96
C TYR A 30 9.38 2.82 6.18
N LEU A 31 9.79 2.05 5.16
CA LEU A 31 9.96 0.60 5.25
C LEU A 31 10.99 0.17 6.31
N ARG A 32 11.95 1.04 6.65
CA ARG A 32 12.96 0.80 7.69
C ARG A 32 12.55 1.23 9.10
N SER A 33 11.44 1.98 9.23
CA SER A 33 11.00 2.52 10.52
C SER A 33 10.42 1.44 11.43
N GLU A 34 10.54 1.64 12.74
CA GLU A 34 9.93 0.75 13.74
C GLU A 34 8.40 0.78 13.68
N ALA A 35 7.81 1.95 13.45
CA ALA A 35 6.36 2.10 13.32
C ALA A 35 5.79 1.30 12.13
N TRP A 36 6.48 1.31 10.98
CA TRP A 36 6.12 0.44 9.86
C TRP A 36 6.22 -1.05 10.24
N ASN A 37 7.36 -1.47 10.75
CA ASN A 37 7.61 -2.89 11.07
C ASN A 37 6.74 -3.42 12.23
N SER A 38 6.22 -2.55 13.08
CA SER A 38 5.27 -2.90 14.16
C SER A 38 3.80 -2.86 13.72
N THR A 39 3.50 -2.50 12.48
CA THR A 39 2.13 -2.53 11.95
C THR A 39 1.67 -3.97 11.69
N ARG A 40 0.42 -4.29 12.06
CA ARG A 40 -0.14 -5.65 11.96
C ARG A 40 -0.03 -6.22 10.55
N ALA A 41 -0.54 -5.50 9.54
CA ALA A 41 -0.48 -5.90 8.14
C ALA A 41 0.95 -6.18 7.65
N VAL A 42 1.94 -5.42 8.13
CA VAL A 42 3.36 -5.61 7.78
C VAL A 42 3.88 -6.91 8.35
N ARG A 43 3.66 -7.15 9.65
CA ARG A 43 4.09 -8.40 10.32
C ARG A 43 3.42 -9.64 9.74
N SER A 44 2.19 -9.53 9.26
CA SER A 44 1.45 -10.65 8.66
C SER A 44 1.71 -10.82 7.15
N GLY A 45 2.65 -10.07 6.56
CA GLY A 45 2.94 -10.12 5.13
C GLY A 45 1.78 -9.67 4.23
N GLN A 46 0.83 -8.92 4.79
CA GLN A 46 -0.38 -8.43 4.11
C GLN A 46 -0.16 -7.03 3.53
N VAL A 47 0.99 -6.82 2.89
CA VAL A 47 1.35 -5.55 2.24
C VAL A 47 1.47 -5.77 0.74
N ARG A 48 0.77 -4.95 -0.04
CA ARG A 48 0.86 -4.93 -1.50
C ARG A 48 1.40 -3.59 -1.95
N HIS A 49 2.53 -3.61 -2.63
CA HIS A 49 3.03 -2.45 -3.36
C HIS A 49 2.33 -2.36 -4.71
N VAL A 50 1.82 -1.17 -5.02
CA VAL A 50 1.10 -0.88 -6.25
C VAL A 50 1.62 0.40 -6.88
N HIS A 51 1.51 0.51 -8.20
CA HIS A 51 2.07 1.63 -8.93
C HIS A 51 1.19 2.88 -8.75
N THR A 52 1.74 3.96 -8.21
CA THR A 52 1.02 5.21 -7.94
C THR A 52 0.25 5.70 -9.17
N ALA A 53 0.92 5.81 -10.33
CA ALA A 53 0.28 6.34 -11.54
C ALA A 53 -0.96 5.52 -11.97
N LEU A 54 -0.96 4.20 -11.74
CA LEU A 54 -2.11 3.36 -12.03
C LEU A 54 -3.29 3.68 -11.09
N TRP A 55 -3.00 3.72 -9.79
CA TRP A 55 -4.02 3.83 -8.74
C TRP A 55 -4.61 5.23 -8.58
N ILE A 56 -3.88 6.29 -8.97
CA ILE A 56 -4.35 7.68 -8.80
C ILE A 56 -4.30 8.53 -10.09
N GLY A 57 -3.75 7.99 -11.19
CA GLY A 57 -3.56 8.74 -12.43
C GLY A 57 -4.55 8.39 -13.54
N TYR A 58 -5.07 7.16 -13.57
CA TYR A 58 -5.92 6.68 -14.67
C TYR A 58 -7.36 6.42 -14.22
N TYR A 59 -8.17 7.47 -14.24
CA TYR A 59 -9.61 7.40 -13.90
C TYR A 59 -10.52 6.97 -15.06
N GLY A 60 -9.95 6.55 -16.20
CA GLY A 60 -10.74 5.96 -17.28
C GLY A 60 -11.21 4.54 -16.94
N PRO A 61 -12.24 4.00 -17.63
CA PRO A 61 -12.79 2.67 -17.34
C PRO A 61 -11.73 1.55 -17.33
N LEU A 62 -10.74 1.64 -18.21
CA LEU A 62 -9.64 0.67 -18.26
C LEU A 62 -8.74 0.72 -17.01
N GLY A 63 -8.40 1.92 -16.53
CA GLY A 63 -7.59 2.11 -15.33
C GLY A 63 -8.34 1.65 -14.08
N MET A 64 -9.62 2.03 -13.98
CA MET A 64 -10.48 1.61 -12.87
C MET A 64 -10.68 0.09 -12.82
N ASN A 65 -10.95 -0.57 -13.95
CA ASN A 65 -11.06 -2.03 -13.99
C ASN A 65 -9.76 -2.70 -13.52
N ARG A 66 -8.61 -2.17 -13.94
CA ARG A 66 -7.31 -2.73 -13.51
C ARG A 66 -7.06 -2.57 -12.00
N VAL A 67 -7.47 -1.45 -11.39
CA VAL A 67 -7.40 -1.29 -9.93
C VAL A 67 -8.30 -2.31 -9.23
N VAL A 68 -9.51 -2.53 -9.73
CA VAL A 68 -10.43 -3.56 -9.20
C VAL A 68 -9.80 -4.95 -9.31
N ASP A 69 -9.18 -5.28 -10.44
CA ASP A 69 -8.49 -6.57 -10.64
C ASP A 69 -7.32 -6.76 -9.65
N GLU A 70 -6.53 -5.71 -9.40
CA GLU A 70 -5.42 -5.76 -8.44
C GLU A 70 -5.90 -5.93 -6.98
N ILE A 71 -7.03 -5.30 -6.64
CA ILE A 71 -7.68 -5.48 -5.32
C ILE A 71 -8.21 -6.92 -5.21
N ALA A 72 -8.90 -7.41 -6.24
CA ALA A 72 -9.46 -8.76 -6.26
C ALA A 72 -8.36 -9.81 -6.09
N ALA A 73 -7.27 -9.71 -6.86
CA ALA A 73 -6.12 -10.60 -6.77
C ALA A 73 -5.41 -10.56 -5.40
N ALA A 74 -5.51 -9.46 -4.66
CA ALA A 74 -4.92 -9.35 -3.34
C ALA A 74 -5.81 -9.95 -2.23
N ILE A 75 -7.13 -9.87 -2.37
CA ILE A 75 -8.07 -10.14 -1.27
C ILE A 75 -8.80 -11.48 -1.43
N LEU A 76 -9.09 -11.90 -2.66
CA LEU A 76 -9.82 -13.14 -2.90
C LEU A 76 -8.94 -14.38 -2.64
N PRO A 77 -9.52 -15.47 -2.11
CA PRO A 77 -8.83 -16.75 -2.03
C PRO A 77 -8.54 -17.29 -3.44
N ASN A 78 -7.40 -17.96 -3.61
CA ASN A 78 -7.04 -18.67 -4.83
C ASN A 78 -7.95 -19.88 -5.08
#